data_AF-L1IMY2-F1
#
_entry.id   AF-L1IMY2-F1
#
_cell.length_a   1.000
_cell.length_b   1.000
_cell.length_c   1.000
_cell.angle_alpha   90.00
_cell.angle_beta   90.00
_cell.angle_gamma   90.00
#
_symmetry.space_group_name_H-M   'P 1'
#
loop_
_entity.id
_entity.type
_entity.pdbx_description
1 polymer ?
#
loop_
_entity_poly.entity_id
_entity_poly.type
_entity_poly.pdbx_seq_one_letter_code
_entity_poly.pdbx_strand_id
1 'polypeptide(L)'
;LLECALENVHQHGWTVQALSTAAMSMGLSPSIHGIFPSVTCTTRGAVELVEFFQEKCHAEWLTELRAMDTSTMSYPDVLTKILFMRLVKLAPYVSSWPQAIAILAFPSNLPGAVATLARTSDVACVQAGDGNVDASWFSKRIAVGGLYVGAEFYMLTDYSEDFKDTEDFIRRQVS
;
A
#
# COMPACT_ATOMS: atom_id res chain seq x y z
N LEU A 1 -6.04 -4.59 -18.38
CA LEU A 1 -5.02 -5.64 -18.18
C LEU A 1 -4.63 -5.77 -16.71
N LEU A 2 -3.98 -4.78 -16.09
CA LEU A 2 -3.53 -4.86 -14.69
C LEU A 2 -4.66 -5.17 -13.70
N GLU A 3 -5.83 -4.56 -13.88
CA GLU A 3 -7.03 -4.88 -13.09
C GLU A 3 -7.41 -6.37 -13.16
N CYS A 4 -7.49 -6.94 -14.36
CA CYS A 4 -7.76 -8.37 -14.55
C CYS A 4 -6.61 -9.25 -14.05
N ALA A 5 -5.37 -8.77 -14.08
CA ALA A 5 -4.23 -9.49 -13.52
C ALA A 5 -4.28 -9.58 -11.99
N LEU A 6 -4.87 -8.60 -11.29
CA LEU A 6 -5.07 -8.67 -9.84
C LEU A 6 -5.96 -9.86 -9.44
N GLU A 7 -7.01 -10.14 -10.21
CA GLU A 7 -7.89 -11.30 -9.98
C GLU A 7 -7.12 -12.63 -10.04
N ASN A 8 -6.02 -12.67 -10.80
CA ASN A 8 -5.16 -13.85 -10.96
C ASN A 8 -4.08 -13.98 -9.88
N VAL A 9 -3.87 -12.95 -9.04
CA VAL A 9 -2.84 -12.96 -7.98
C VAL A 9 -3.10 -14.04 -6.93
N HIS A 10 -4.36 -14.36 -6.64
CA HIS A 10 -4.69 -15.42 -5.68
C HIS A 10 -4.18 -16.80 -6.14
N GLN A 11 -4.11 -17.03 -7.45
CA GLN A 11 -3.70 -18.32 -8.02
C GLN A 11 -2.22 -18.34 -8.40
N HIS A 12 -1.71 -17.23 -8.95
CA HIS A 12 -0.38 -17.15 -9.54
C HIS A 12 0.60 -16.26 -8.77
N GLY A 13 0.15 -15.63 -7.68
CA GLY A 13 0.92 -14.65 -6.92
C GLY A 13 1.22 -13.39 -7.72
N TRP A 14 2.12 -12.57 -7.18
CA TRP A 14 2.62 -11.35 -7.81
C TRP A 14 3.67 -11.69 -8.87
N THR A 15 3.24 -12.23 -10.00
CA THR A 15 4.15 -12.78 -11.03
C THR A 15 3.76 -12.35 -12.45
N VAL A 16 4.70 -12.51 -13.38
CA VAL A 16 4.43 -12.32 -14.82
C VAL A 16 3.36 -13.29 -15.32
N GLN A 17 3.23 -14.47 -14.70
CA GLN A 17 2.19 -15.44 -15.07
C GLN A 17 0.79 -14.87 -14.81
N ALA A 18 0.56 -14.15 -13.70
CA ALA A 18 -0.71 -13.47 -13.45
C ALA A 18 -1.05 -12.46 -14.57
N LEU A 19 -0.04 -11.72 -15.05
CA LEU A 19 -0.19 -10.78 -16.17
C LEU A 19 -0.48 -11.50 -17.49
N SER A 20 0.25 -12.58 -17.78
CA SER A 20 0.06 -13.36 -19.02
C SER A 20 -1.31 -14.05 -19.05
N THR A 21 -1.79 -14.60 -17.92
CA THR A 21 -3.13 -15.19 -17.82
C THR A 21 -4.22 -14.15 -18.09
N ALA A 22 -4.09 -12.94 -17.51
CA ALA A 22 -5.01 -11.84 -17.78
C ALA A 22 -4.91 -11.32 -19.23
N ALA A 23 -3.74 -11.35 -19.84
CA ALA A 23 -3.59 -10.98 -21.25
C ALA A 23 -4.33 -11.98 -22.15
N MET A 24 -4.16 -13.27 -21.90
CA MET A 24 -4.84 -14.34 -22.65
C MET A 24 -6.36 -14.27 -22.50
N SER A 25 -6.89 -14.01 -21.30
CA SER A 25 -8.33 -13.88 -21.09
C SER A 25 -8.94 -12.68 -21.84
N MET A 26 -8.15 -11.64 -22.09
CA MET A 26 -8.53 -10.46 -22.88
C MET A 26 -8.28 -10.64 -24.40
N GLY A 27 -7.81 -11.80 -24.85
CA GLY A 27 -7.44 -12.04 -26.25
C GLY A 27 -6.17 -11.33 -26.71
N LEU A 28 -5.35 -10.85 -25.77
CA LEU A 28 -4.07 -10.18 -26.04
C LEU A 28 -2.92 -11.20 -26.07
N SER A 29 -1.82 -10.82 -26.73
CA SER A 29 -0.59 -11.64 -26.71
C SER A 29 -0.06 -11.76 -25.27
N PRO A 30 0.31 -12.96 -24.80
CA PRO A 30 0.90 -13.16 -23.47
C PRO A 30 2.16 -12.32 -23.23
N SER A 31 2.85 -11.91 -24.29
CA SER A 31 4.07 -11.08 -24.29
C SER A 31 3.80 -9.59 -24.08
N ILE A 32 2.54 -9.16 -23.94
CA ILE A 32 2.15 -7.75 -23.77
C ILE A 32 2.68 -7.12 -22.47
N HIS A 33 3.08 -7.93 -21.50
CA HIS A 33 3.71 -7.46 -20.25
C HIS A 33 5.02 -6.67 -20.48
N GLY A 34 5.59 -6.70 -21.69
CA GLY A 34 6.74 -5.86 -22.08
C GLY A 34 6.39 -4.52 -22.74
N ILE A 35 5.11 -4.18 -22.92
CA ILE A 35 4.66 -3.00 -23.69
C ILE A 35 4.40 -1.77 -22.81
N PHE A 36 4.31 -1.94 -21.49
CA PHE A 36 4.09 -0.80 -20.59
C PHE A 36 5.30 0.16 -20.64
N PRO A 37 5.11 1.42 -21.08
CA PRO A 37 6.22 2.34 -21.26
C PRO A 37 6.78 2.70 -19.88
N SER A 38 7.96 2.17 -19.58
CA SER A 38 8.65 2.47 -18.33
C SER A 38 9.11 3.94 -18.36
N VAL A 39 8.74 4.72 -17.35
CA VAL A 39 9.45 5.97 -17.02
C VAL A 39 10.87 5.71 -16.47
N THR A 40 11.27 4.44 -16.34
CA THR A 40 12.61 3.97 -15.95
C THR A 40 12.96 2.70 -16.72
N CYS A 41 13.92 2.78 -17.67
CA CYS A 41 14.36 1.79 -18.69
C CYS A 41 14.51 0.30 -18.27
N THR A 42 13.49 -0.31 -17.69
CA THR A 42 13.48 -1.69 -17.20
C THR A 42 12.08 -2.26 -17.41
N THR A 43 12.01 -3.44 -18.01
CA THR A 43 10.79 -4.23 -18.16
C THR A 43 10.35 -4.70 -16.76
N ARG A 44 9.45 -3.97 -16.09
CA ARG A 44 9.23 -4.11 -14.64
C ARG A 44 8.25 -5.23 -14.24
N GLY A 45 7.49 -5.79 -15.18
CA GLY A 45 6.78 -7.08 -14.99
C GLY A 45 5.96 -7.13 -13.70
N ALA A 46 6.33 -8.03 -12.77
CA ALA A 46 5.60 -8.23 -11.52
C ALA A 46 5.52 -6.98 -10.60
N VAL A 47 6.53 -6.09 -10.60
CA VAL A 47 6.46 -4.89 -9.74
C VAL A 47 5.42 -3.89 -10.22
N GLU A 48 5.15 -3.82 -11.53
CA GLU A 48 4.11 -2.94 -12.07
C GLU A 48 2.72 -3.32 -11.55
N LEU A 49 2.49 -4.63 -11.36
CA LEU A 49 1.25 -5.13 -10.77
C LEU A 49 1.12 -4.72 -9.30
N VAL A 50 2.21 -4.80 -8.54
CA VAL A 50 2.25 -4.36 -7.13
C VAL A 50 2.05 -2.86 -7.02
N GLU A 51 2.75 -2.07 -7.84
CA GLU A 51 2.64 -0.60 -7.87
C GLU A 51 1.21 -0.16 -8.27
N PHE A 52 0.62 -0.83 -9.26
CA PHE A 52 -0.77 -0.59 -9.65
C PHE A 52 -1.74 -0.84 -8.50
N PHE A 53 -1.57 -1.96 -7.78
CA PHE A 53 -2.41 -2.24 -6.61
C PHE A 53 -2.23 -1.22 -5.49
N GLN A 54 -0.98 -0.83 -5.20
CA GLN A 54 -0.67 0.21 -4.20
C GLN A 54 -1.33 1.56 -4.57
N GLU A 55 -1.30 1.93 -5.85
CA GLU A 55 -1.92 3.17 -6.33
C GLU A 55 -3.44 3.11 -6.27
N LYS A 56 -4.04 1.97 -6.65
CA LYS A 56 -5.48 1.73 -6.49
C LYS A 56 -5.90 1.88 -5.02
N CYS A 57 -5.22 1.21 -4.11
CA CYS A 57 -5.47 1.31 -2.67
C CYS A 57 -5.34 2.76 -2.18
N HIS A 58 -4.33 3.48 -2.64
CA HIS A 58 -4.14 4.87 -2.26
C HIS A 58 -5.26 5.79 -2.79
N ALA A 59 -5.69 5.62 -4.03
CA ALA A 59 -6.77 6.42 -4.61
C ALA A 59 -8.12 6.20 -3.89
N GLU A 60 -8.43 4.95 -3.55
CA GLU A 60 -9.60 4.60 -2.76
C GLU A 60 -9.51 5.19 -1.35
N TRP A 61 -8.35 5.03 -0.69
CA TRP A 61 -8.09 5.58 0.64
C TRP A 61 -8.26 7.11 0.66
N LEU A 62 -7.69 7.85 -0.30
CA LEU A 62 -7.89 9.30 -0.42
C LEU A 62 -9.36 9.69 -0.58
N THR A 63 -10.15 8.85 -1.25
CA THR A 63 -11.59 9.10 -1.41
C THR A 63 -12.34 8.94 -0.09
N GLU A 64 -11.99 7.91 0.69
CA GLU A 64 -12.56 7.69 2.02
C GLU A 64 -12.12 8.74 3.04
N LEU A 65 -10.86 9.19 2.98
CA LEU A 65 -10.35 10.27 3.83
C LEU A 65 -11.13 11.58 3.63
N ARG A 66 -11.54 11.90 2.40
CA ARG A 66 -12.37 13.09 2.12
C ARG A 66 -13.75 13.03 2.74
N ALA A 67 -14.29 11.83 2.94
CA ALA A 67 -15.59 11.62 3.56
C ALA A 67 -15.50 11.44 5.09
N MET A 68 -14.29 11.37 5.65
CA MET A 68 -14.06 11.16 7.06
C MET A 68 -14.31 12.44 7.86
N ASP A 69 -15.25 12.38 8.81
CA ASP A 69 -15.38 13.38 9.85
C ASP A 69 -14.44 13.04 11.03
N THR A 70 -13.54 13.97 11.34
CA THR A 70 -12.55 13.87 12.43
C THR A 70 -12.80 14.89 13.53
N SER A 71 -13.87 15.68 13.46
CA SER A 71 -14.13 16.83 14.35
C SER A 71 -14.22 16.48 15.83
N THR A 72 -14.58 15.24 16.16
CA THR A 72 -14.80 14.75 17.53
C THR A 72 -13.68 13.84 18.05
N MET A 73 -12.68 13.54 17.22
CA MET A 73 -11.64 12.54 17.52
C MET A 73 -10.35 13.20 18.02
N SER A 74 -9.63 12.51 18.90
CA SER A 74 -8.29 12.94 19.31
C SER A 74 -7.27 12.70 18.19
N TYR A 75 -6.15 13.46 18.17
CA TYR A 75 -5.09 13.24 17.17
C TYR A 75 -4.62 11.78 17.10
N PRO A 76 -4.35 11.07 18.22
CA PRO A 76 -4.01 9.65 18.20
C PRO A 76 -5.08 8.76 17.55
N ASP A 77 -6.36 9.02 17.83
CA ASP A 77 -7.47 8.26 17.25
C ASP A 77 -7.60 8.50 15.75
N VAL A 78 -7.44 9.75 15.31
CA VAL A 78 -7.48 10.12 13.89
C VAL A 78 -6.34 9.45 13.14
N LEU A 79 -5.10 9.56 13.64
CA LEU A 79 -3.95 8.94 13.00
C LEU A 79 -4.07 7.41 12.96
N THR A 80 -4.51 6.79 14.05
CA THR A 80 -4.77 5.34 14.11
C THR A 80 -5.75 4.91 13.03
N LYS A 81 -6.91 5.61 12.94
CA LYS A 81 -7.95 5.31 11.95
C LYS A 81 -7.46 5.48 10.52
N ILE A 82 -6.74 6.57 10.25
CA ILE A 82 -6.20 6.88 8.91
C ILE A 82 -5.24 5.77 8.44
N LEU A 83 -4.31 5.36 9.30
CA LEU A 83 -3.32 4.33 8.97
C LEU A 83 -3.97 2.95 8.84
N PHE A 84 -4.88 2.61 9.75
CA PHE A 84 -5.60 1.34 9.70
C PHE A 84 -6.48 1.22 8.44
N MET A 85 -7.20 2.28 8.08
CA MET A 85 -7.96 2.34 6.82
C MET A 85 -7.09 2.11 5.59
N ARG A 86 -5.83 2.57 5.61
CA ARG A 86 -4.91 2.30 4.51
C ARG A 86 -4.42 0.85 4.48
N LEU A 87 -4.17 0.27 5.66
CA LEU A 87 -3.68 -1.11 5.79
C LEU A 87 -4.74 -2.14 5.42
N VAL A 88 -5.98 -1.96 5.86
CA VAL A 88 -7.07 -2.92 5.58
C VAL A 88 -7.36 -3.08 4.08
N LYS A 89 -6.97 -2.09 3.25
CA LYS A 89 -7.01 -2.21 1.78
C LYS A 89 -6.15 -3.36 1.24
N LEU A 90 -5.14 -3.80 1.99
CA LEU A 90 -4.28 -4.94 1.66
C LEU A 90 -4.97 -6.29 1.93
N ALA A 91 -6.05 -6.31 2.72
CA ALA A 91 -6.73 -7.53 3.16
C ALA A 91 -7.05 -8.53 2.03
N PRO A 92 -7.52 -8.11 0.83
CA PRO A 92 -7.78 -9.06 -0.25
C PRO A 92 -6.56 -9.90 -0.64
N TYR A 93 -5.34 -9.34 -0.51
CA TYR A 93 -4.11 -10.01 -0.92
C TYR A 93 -3.14 -10.25 0.25
N VAL A 94 -3.60 -10.16 1.50
CA VAL A 94 -2.72 -10.26 2.70
C VAL A 94 -1.92 -11.56 2.71
N SER A 95 -2.50 -12.66 2.23
CA SER A 95 -1.85 -13.98 2.19
C SER A 95 -0.69 -14.06 1.19
N SER A 96 -0.71 -13.27 0.12
CA SER A 96 0.37 -13.19 -0.87
C SER A 96 1.20 -11.91 -0.75
N TRP A 97 0.82 -11.00 0.15
CA TRP A 97 1.49 -9.72 0.37
C TRP A 97 2.97 -9.83 0.78
N PRO A 98 3.43 -10.87 1.51
CA PRO A 98 4.86 -11.05 1.76
C PRO A 98 5.70 -11.13 0.47
N GLN A 99 5.14 -11.71 -0.61
CA GLN A 99 5.79 -11.74 -1.92
C GLN A 99 5.87 -10.34 -2.54
N ALA A 100 4.81 -9.54 -2.43
CA ALA A 100 4.80 -8.16 -2.91
C ALA A 100 5.83 -7.29 -2.17
N ILE A 101 5.93 -7.43 -0.85
CA ILE A 101 6.95 -6.75 -0.04
C ILE A 101 8.35 -7.15 -0.51
N ALA A 102 8.61 -8.44 -0.74
CA ALA A 102 9.89 -8.90 -1.27
C ALA A 102 10.22 -8.29 -2.64
N ILE A 103 9.22 -8.15 -3.53
CA ILE A 103 9.38 -7.49 -4.82
C ILE A 103 9.74 -6.00 -4.66
N LEU A 104 9.07 -5.29 -3.76
CA LEU A 104 9.31 -3.87 -3.48
C LEU A 104 10.68 -3.64 -2.82
N ALA A 105 11.17 -4.59 -2.03
CA ALA A 105 12.45 -4.52 -1.35
C ALA A 105 13.67 -4.70 -2.27
N PHE A 106 13.49 -5.13 -3.52
CA PHE A 106 14.61 -5.20 -4.47
C PHE A 106 15.22 -3.81 -4.71
N PRO A 107 16.56 -3.67 -4.77
CA PRO A 107 17.22 -2.38 -4.89
C PRO A 107 16.76 -1.51 -6.08
N SER A 108 16.38 -2.14 -7.20
CA SER A 108 15.85 -1.45 -8.39
C SER A 108 14.46 -0.84 -8.18
N ASN A 109 13.70 -1.39 -7.23
CA ASN A 109 12.31 -1.03 -6.97
C ASN A 109 12.19 -0.12 -5.73
N LEU A 110 13.18 -0.19 -4.84
CA LEU A 110 13.21 0.51 -3.56
C LEU A 110 12.94 2.02 -3.66
N PRO A 111 13.47 2.79 -4.63
CA PRO A 111 13.16 4.22 -4.73
C PRO A 111 11.66 4.49 -4.92
N GLY A 112 10.96 3.67 -5.72
CA GLY A 112 9.52 3.79 -5.94
C GLY A 112 8.69 3.37 -4.72
N ALA A 113 9.12 2.30 -4.04
CA ALA A 113 8.50 1.86 -2.79
C ALA A 113 8.61 2.93 -1.70
N VAL A 114 9.80 3.51 -1.52
CA VAL A 114 10.06 4.59 -0.55
C VAL A 114 9.26 5.84 -0.90
N ALA A 115 9.15 6.22 -2.18
CA ALA A 115 8.33 7.35 -2.59
C ALA A 115 6.84 7.13 -2.25
N THR A 116 6.33 5.92 -2.47
CA THR A 116 4.96 5.54 -2.10
C THR A 116 4.72 5.61 -0.59
N LEU A 117 5.68 5.13 0.21
CA LEU A 117 5.62 5.20 1.67
C LEU A 117 5.68 6.65 2.17
N ALA A 118 6.57 7.47 1.61
CA ALA A 118 6.71 8.88 1.95
C ALA A 118 5.41 9.64 1.68
N ARG A 119 4.77 9.41 0.52
CA ARG A 119 3.46 9.98 0.19
C ARG A 119 2.38 9.53 1.17
N THR A 120 2.35 8.25 1.52
CA THR A 120 1.36 7.72 2.49
C THR A 120 1.53 8.37 3.85
N SER A 121 2.77 8.52 4.31
CA SER A 121 3.10 9.16 5.59
C SER A 121 2.73 10.64 5.58
N ASP A 122 3.01 11.35 4.49
CA ASP A 122 2.66 12.76 4.33
C ASP A 122 1.14 12.97 4.37
N VAL A 123 0.38 12.21 3.59
CA VAL A 123 -1.09 12.26 3.59
C VAL A 123 -1.63 11.98 5.00
N ALA A 124 -1.08 10.98 5.69
CA ALA A 124 -1.55 10.63 7.03
C ALA A 124 -1.29 11.76 8.05
N CYS A 125 -0.10 12.36 8.05
CA CYS A 125 0.21 13.50 8.90
C CYS A 125 -0.70 14.70 8.61
N VAL A 126 -0.86 15.05 7.33
CA VAL A 126 -1.68 16.20 6.91
C VAL A 126 -3.15 15.98 7.32
N GLN A 127 -3.70 14.80 7.06
CA GLN A 127 -5.09 14.49 7.36
C GLN A 127 -5.35 14.34 8.88
N ALA A 128 -4.33 13.97 9.66
CA ALA A 128 -4.41 13.97 11.12
C ALA A 128 -4.37 15.39 11.74
N GLY A 129 -4.15 16.44 10.93
CA GLY A 129 -4.11 17.82 11.38
C GLY A 129 -2.70 18.36 11.66
N ASP A 130 -1.65 17.58 11.37
CA ASP A 130 -0.25 18.04 11.44
C ASP A 130 0.15 18.76 10.14
N GLY A 131 -0.45 19.94 9.94
CA GLY A 131 -0.16 20.81 8.78
C GLY A 131 1.03 21.75 8.99
N ASN A 132 1.60 21.82 10.19
CA ASN A 132 2.69 22.76 10.49
C ASN A 132 4.03 22.22 9.99
N VAL A 133 4.69 22.99 9.12
CA VAL A 133 6.08 22.75 8.73
C VAL A 133 6.99 23.32 9.83
N ASP A 134 7.10 22.59 10.94
CA ASP A 134 8.04 22.87 12.01
C ASP A 134 9.33 22.04 11.85
N ALA A 135 10.31 22.26 12.73
CA ALA A 135 11.57 21.51 12.71
C ALA A 135 11.38 19.98 12.84
N SER A 136 10.20 19.53 13.27
CA SER A 136 9.86 18.11 13.43
C SER A 136 9.13 17.51 12.21
N TRP A 137 8.80 18.31 11.18
CA TRP A 137 8.06 17.88 9.99
C TRP A 137 8.62 16.60 9.35
N PHE A 138 9.95 16.52 9.19
CA PHE A 138 10.63 15.35 8.64
C PHE A 138 10.59 14.16 9.61
N SER A 139 10.90 14.39 10.88
CA SER A 139 10.94 13.34 11.90
C SER A 139 9.58 12.68 12.11
N LYS A 140 8.49 13.47 12.10
CA LYS A 140 7.11 12.96 12.21
C LYS A 140 6.75 12.04 11.05
N ARG A 141 7.05 12.44 9.81
CA ARG A 141 6.77 11.61 8.61
C ARG A 141 7.60 10.33 8.57
N ILE A 142 8.86 10.40 9.00
CA ILE A 142 9.70 9.20 9.15
C ILE A 142 9.12 8.26 10.22
N ALA A 143 8.69 8.79 11.36
CA ALA A 143 8.08 7.99 12.43
C ALA A 143 6.77 7.34 11.98
N VAL A 144 5.88 8.10 11.32
CA VAL A 144 4.61 7.57 10.78
C VAL A 144 4.86 6.52 9.70
N GLY A 145 5.83 6.74 8.82
CA GLY A 145 6.21 5.74 7.82
C GLY A 145 6.77 4.46 8.43
N GLY A 146 7.63 4.58 9.45
CA GLY A 146 8.14 3.44 10.20
C GLY A 146 7.04 2.66 10.93
N LEU A 147 6.10 3.38 11.54
CA LEU A 147 4.94 2.79 12.21
C LEU A 147 4.02 2.07 11.21
N TYR A 148 3.76 2.67 10.05
CA TYR A 148 2.98 2.05 8.98
C TYR A 148 3.62 0.74 8.50
N VAL A 149 4.93 0.73 8.24
CA VAL A 149 5.66 -0.48 7.83
C VAL A 149 5.63 -1.53 8.95
N GLY A 150 5.83 -1.14 10.21
CA GLY A 150 5.75 -2.06 11.35
C GLY A 150 4.36 -2.70 11.47
N ALA A 151 3.29 -1.91 11.30
CA ALA A 151 1.93 -2.39 11.30
C ALA A 151 1.60 -3.25 10.07
N GLU A 152 2.16 -2.94 8.90
CA GLU A 152 2.07 -3.78 7.69
C GLU A 152 2.65 -5.17 7.95
N PHE A 153 3.83 -5.27 8.57
CA PHE A 153 4.40 -6.56 8.95
C PHE A 153 3.59 -7.28 10.04
N TYR A 154 3.05 -6.55 11.02
CA TYR A 154 2.20 -7.13 12.05
C TYR A 154 0.94 -7.76 11.47
N MET A 155 0.28 -7.06 10.52
CA MET A 155 -0.93 -7.49 9.83
C MET A 155 -0.75 -8.83 9.09
N LEU A 156 0.45 -9.14 8.60
CA LEU A 156 0.75 -10.41 7.91
C LEU A 156 0.55 -11.64 8.80
N THR A 157 0.61 -11.47 10.13
CA THR A 157 0.48 -12.54 11.13
C THR A 157 -0.75 -12.37 12.01
N ASP A 158 -1.62 -11.40 11.69
CA ASP A 158 -2.83 -11.13 12.43
C ASP A 158 -3.98 -11.99 11.89
N TYR A 159 -4.51 -12.87 12.76
CA TYR A 159 -5.64 -13.76 12.46
C TYR A 159 -6.90 -13.36 13.25
N SER A 160 -6.89 -12.20 13.91
CA SER A 160 -8.06 -11.67 14.60
C SER A 160 -9.14 -11.24 13.60
N GLU A 161 -10.39 -11.18 14.08
CA GLU A 161 -11.51 -10.70 13.27
C GLU A 161 -11.26 -9.26 12.81
N ASP A 162 -11.41 -9.02 11.50
CA ASP A 162 -11.19 -7.72 10.85
C ASP A 162 -9.85 -7.04 11.16
N PHE A 163 -8.79 -7.80 11.50
CA PHE A 163 -7.46 -7.28 11.86
C PHE A 163 -7.45 -6.37 13.09
N LYS A 164 -8.30 -6.67 14.07
CA LYS A 164 -8.41 -5.91 15.31
C LYS A 164 -7.09 -5.79 16.08
N ASP A 165 -6.30 -6.85 16.13
CA ASP A 165 -5.01 -6.84 16.82
C ASP A 165 -4.01 -5.86 16.14
N THR A 166 -4.09 -5.73 14.81
CA THR A 166 -3.34 -4.73 14.04
C THR A 166 -3.80 -3.30 14.36
N GLU A 167 -5.11 -3.06 14.45
CA GLU A 167 -5.63 -1.74 14.85
C GLU A 167 -5.13 -1.36 16.26
N ASP A 168 -5.21 -2.30 17.20
CA ASP A 168 -4.73 -2.11 18.57
C ASP A 168 -3.20 -1.93 18.62
N PHE A 169 -2.45 -2.59 17.74
CA PHE A 169 -1.01 -2.37 17.59
C PHE A 169 -0.71 -0.93 17.18
N ILE A 170 -1.39 -0.41 16.15
CA ILE A 170 -1.23 0.98 15.70
C ILE A 170 -1.55 1.93 16.86
N ARG A 171 -2.68 1.72 17.53
CA ARG A 171 -3.13 2.55 18.66
C ARG A 171 -2.09 2.64 19.78
N ARG A 172 -1.48 1.51 20.15
CA ARG A 172 -0.41 1.44 21.16
C ARG A 172 0.86 2.17 20.73
N GLN A 173 1.19 2.18 19.45
CA GLN A 173 2.39 2.85 18.94
C GLN A 173 2.20 4.36 18.75
N VAL A 174 0.96 4.82 18.57
CA VAL A 174 0.62 6.25 18.43
C VAL A 174 0.42 6.94 19.78
N SER A 175 -0.02 6.21 20.80
CA SER A 175 -0.30 6.72 22.16
C SER A 175 0.97 7.08 22.94
#